data_AF-A0A2G3A6K4-F1
#
_entry.id   AF-A0A2G3A6K4-F1
#
_cell.length_a   1.000
_cell.length_b   1.000
_cell.length_c   1.000
_cell.angle_alpha   90.00
_cell.angle_beta   90.00
_cell.angle_gamma   90.00
#
_symmetry.space_group_name_H-M   'P 1'
#
loop_
_entity.id
_entity.type
_entity.pdbx_description
1 polymer ?
#
loop_
_entity_poly.entity_id
_entity_poly.type
_entity_poly.pdbx_seq_one_letter_code
_entity_poly.pdbx_strand_id
1 'polypeptide(L)' 'MIEAINDGKDLYVSVTMTCIKVGTVGGGTQLASQSACLNLLDGKRACRESPALNSRLLAAIVAVSILDGELSFRKRLD' A
#
# COMPACT_ATOMS: atom_id res chain seq x y z
N MET A 1 -12.91 -3.93 7.20
CA MET A 1 -14.38 -3.95 7.28
C MET A 1 -14.91 -4.09 5.87
N ILE A 2 -15.92 -4.94 5.66
CA ILE A 2 -16.60 -5.10 4.38
C ILE A 2 -18.10 -5.06 4.68
N GLU A 3 -18.81 -4.11 4.11
CA GLU A 3 -20.25 -3.94 4.34
C GLU A 3 -20.97 -3.50 3.07
N ALA A 4 -22.20 -3.97 2.93
CA ALA A 4 -23.08 -3.56 1.86
C ALA A 4 -23.68 -2.19 2.19
N ILE A 5 -23.62 -1.25 1.24
CA ILE A 5 -24.16 0.10 1.35
C ILE A 5 -25.11 0.37 0.18
N ASN A 6 -25.82 1.51 0.20
CA ASN A 6 -26.75 1.91 -0.87
C ASN A 6 -27.77 0.81 -1.23
N ASP A 7 -28.52 0.33 -0.22
CA ASP A 7 -29.51 -0.75 -0.36
C ASP A 7 -28.94 -2.07 -0.92
N GLY A 8 -27.65 -2.32 -0.68
CA GLY A 8 -26.97 -3.53 -1.14
C GLY A 8 -26.46 -3.47 -2.58
N LYS A 9 -26.48 -2.29 -3.21
CA LYS A 9 -25.98 -2.11 -4.59
C LYS A 9 -24.47 -1.90 -4.64
N ASP A 10 -23.90 -1.33 -3.59
CA ASP A 10 -22.48 -1.01 -3.52
C ASP A 10 -21.82 -1.67 -2.30
N LEU A 11 -20.50 -1.84 -2.38
CA LEU A 11 -19.70 -2.44 -1.31
C LEU A 11 -18.72 -1.42 -0.74
N TYR A 12 -18.82 -1.15 0.56
CA TYR A 12 -17.81 -0.40 1.28
C TYR A 12 -16.77 -1.37 1.84
N VAL A 13 -15.50 -1.12 1.52
CA VAL A 13 -14.36 -1.94 1.94
C VAL A 13 -13.30 -1.02 2.54
N SER A 14 -12.81 -1.36 3.72
CA SER A 14 -11.73 -0.64 4.38
C SER A 14 -10.77 -1.59 5.08
N VAL A 15 -9.49 -1.20 5.13
CA VAL A 15 -8.49 -1.80 6.00
C VAL A 15 -7.87 -0.70 6.85
N THR A 16 -7.62 -1.01 8.12
CA THR A 16 -6.93 -0.09 9.03
C THR A 16 -5.63 -0.75 9.44
N MET A 17 -4.50 -0.11 9.12
CA MET A 17 -3.17 -0.60 9.47
C MET A 17 -2.42 0.47 10.28
N THR A 18 -2.50 0.37 11.60
CA THR A 18 -2.01 1.41 12.53
C THR A 18 -0.50 1.46 12.70
N CYS A 19 0.20 0.37 12.38
CA CYS A 19 1.61 0.18 12.73
C CYS A 19 2.49 -0.23 11.54
N ILE A 20 2.21 0.27 10.33
CA ILE A 20 3.06 -0.01 9.16
C ILE A 20 4.41 0.71 9.33
N LYS A 21 5.49 -0.07 9.40
CA LYS A 21 6.87 0.43 9.43
C LYS A 21 7.52 0.22 8.07
N VAL A 22 7.61 1.29 7.28
CA VAL A 22 8.20 1.26 5.94
C VAL A 22 9.10 2.47 5.71
N GLY A 23 10.04 2.33 4.78
CA GLY A 23 10.96 3.40 4.39
C GLY A 23 11.52 3.16 3.00
N THR A 24 11.85 4.25 2.30
CA THR A 24 12.38 4.20 0.92
C THR A 24 13.87 4.53 0.82
N VAL A 25 14.54 4.76 1.95
CA VAL A 25 15.94 5.16 2.05
C VAL A 25 16.64 4.38 3.16
N GLY A 26 17.86 3.92 2.90
CA GLY A 26 18.72 3.25 3.88
C GLY A 26 18.54 1.72 3.94
N GLY A 27 19.45 1.06 4.66
CA GLY A 27 19.47 -0.39 4.78
C GLY A 27 19.44 -1.09 3.42
N GLY A 28 18.53 -2.07 3.27
CA GLY A 28 18.38 -2.87 2.06
C GLY A 28 17.79 -2.15 0.84
N THR A 29 17.22 -0.94 0.98
CA THR A 29 16.63 -0.22 -0.16
C THR A 29 17.66 0.28 -1.18
N GLN A 30 18.94 0.23 -0.81
CA GLN A 30 20.07 0.59 -1.67
C GLN A 30 20.52 -0.53 -2.59
N LEU A 31 20.12 -1.77 -2.30
CA LEU A 31 20.44 -2.93 -3.13
C LEU A 31 19.72 -2.82 -4.49
N ALA A 32 20.38 -3.28 -5.55
CA ALA A 32 19.95 -3.02 -6.93
C ALA A 32 18.52 -3.51 -7.23
N SER A 33 18.15 -4.71 -6.78
CA SER A 33 16.82 -5.27 -7.03
C SER A 33 15.73 -4.56 -6.23
N GLN A 34 15.93 -4.35 -4.93
CA GLN A 34 14.98 -3.61 -4.08
C GLN A 34 14.80 -2.17 -4.57
N SER A 35 15.89 -1.53 -4.99
CA SER A 35 15.86 -0.23 -5.61
C SER A 35 15.05 -0.23 -6.92
N ALA A 36 15.17 -1.27 -7.75
CA ALA A 36 14.41 -1.36 -8.99
C ALA A 36 12.90 -1.49 -8.69
N CYS A 37 12.52 -2.31 -7.70
CA CYS A 37 11.13 -2.41 -7.26
C CYS A 37 10.59 -1.06 -6.76
N LEU A 38 11.36 -0.31 -5.97
CA LEU A 38 10.93 1.03 -5.51
C LEU A 38 10.80 2.05 -6.65
N ASN A 39 11.61 1.93 -7.70
CA ASN A 39 11.46 2.77 -8.90
C ASN A 39 10.15 2.49 -9.65
N LEU A 40 9.72 1.22 -9.72
CA LEU A 40 8.45 0.86 -10.37
C LEU A 40 7.23 1.50 -9.68
N LEU A 41 7.35 1.74 -8.37
CA LEU A 41 6.30 2.36 -7.55
C LEU A 41 6.43 3.89 -7.47
N ASP A 42 7.31 4.49 -8.28
CA ASP A 42 7.69 5.92 -8.22
C ASP A 42 8.13 6.39 -6.81
N GLY A 43 8.59 5.43 -5.99
CA GLY A 43 8.86 5.62 -4.57
C GLY A 43 10.35 5.73 -4.22
N LYS A 44 11.27 5.70 -5.21
CA LYS A 44 12.70 5.70 -4.89
C LYS A 44 13.18 7.11 -4.49
N ARG A 45 14.05 7.14 -3.48
CA ARG A 45 14.79 8.30 -2.94
C ARG A 45 13.98 9.19 -2.02
N ALA A 46 14.69 10.06 -1.30
CA ALA A 46 14.11 11.12 -0.51
C ALA A 46 13.52 12.20 -1.44
N CYS A 47 12.24 12.51 -1.27
CA CYS A 47 11.65 13.71 -1.85
C CYS A 47 12.22 14.91 -1.08
N ARG A 48 12.98 15.78 -1.76
CA ARG A 48 13.60 16.97 -1.14
C ARG A 48 12.56 18.03 -0.76
N GLU A 49 11.48 18.11 -1.52
CA GLU A 49 10.40 19.08 -1.31
C GLU A 49 9.48 18.68 -0.17
N SER A 50 9.19 17.38 -0.03
CA SER A 50 8.34 16.84 1.03
C SER A 50 8.99 15.60 1.66
N PRO A 51 9.71 15.76 2.79
CA PRO A 51 10.29 14.64 3.53
C PRO A 51 9.25 13.54 3.80
N ALA A 52 9.67 12.28 3.70
CA ALA A 52 8.85 11.09 3.89
C ALA A 52 7.67 10.88 2.92
N LEU A 53 7.49 11.73 1.89
CA LEU A 53 6.42 11.55 0.88
C LEU A 53 6.44 10.14 0.30
N ASN A 54 7.61 9.69 -0.14
CA ASN A 54 7.76 8.37 -0.76
C ASN A 54 7.54 7.22 0.22
N SER A 55 7.89 7.38 1.51
CA SER A 55 7.56 6.39 2.54
C SER A 55 6.06 6.32 2.82
N ARG A 56 5.35 7.46 2.80
CA ARG A 56 3.89 7.51 2.92
C ARG A 56 3.21 6.87 1.72
N LEU A 57 3.70 7.14 0.51
CA LEU A 57 3.23 6.49 -0.71
C LEU A 57 3.40 4.97 -0.61
N LEU A 58 4.58 4.50 -0.20
CA LEU A 58 4.82 3.07 -0.02
C LEU A 58 3.87 2.45 1.03
N ALA A 59 3.61 3.15 2.14
CA ALA A 59 2.65 2.68 3.15
C ALA A 59 1.23 2.59 2.59
N ALA A 60 0.81 3.55 1.77
CA ALA A 60 -0.50 3.54 1.11
C ALA A 60 -0.60 2.39 0.09
N ILE A 61 0.44 2.17 -0.71
CA ILE A 61 0.51 1.04 -1.66
C ILE A 61 0.36 -0.29 -0.90
N VAL A 62 1.10 -0.48 0.21
CA VAL A 62 0.97 -1.69 1.04
C VAL A 62 -0.46 -1.90 1.52
N ALA A 63 -1.11 -0.85 2.06
CA ALA A 63 -2.48 -0.95 2.55
C ALA A 63 -3.49 -1.27 1.43
N VAL A 64 -3.34 -0.65 0.25
CA VAL A 64 -4.19 -0.91 -0.92
C VAL A 64 -3.98 -2.33 -1.45
N SER A 65 -2.73 -2.81 -1.52
CA SER A 65 -2.47 -4.19 -1.94
C SER A 65 -3.08 -5.23 -0.98
N ILE A 66 -3.11 -4.93 0.32
CA ILE A 66 -3.78 -5.80 1.30
C ILE A 66 -5.29 -5.75 1.13
N LEU A 67 -5.87 -4.55 0.97
CA LEU A 67 -7.30 -4.38 0.70
C LEU A 67 -7.75 -5.17 -0.54
N ASP A 68 -6.99 -5.07 -1.63
CA ASP A 68 -7.28 -5.77 -2.90
C ASP A 68 -7.13 -7.29 -2.76
N GLY A 69 -6.12 -7.75 -2.02
CA GLY A 69 -5.92 -9.15 -1.70
C GLY A 69 -7.09 -9.74 -0.90
N GLU A 70 -7.55 -9.04 0.15
CA GLU A 70 -8.70 -9.45 0.96
C GLU A 70 -9.99 -9.49 0.14
N LEU A 71 -10.20 -8.50 -0.73
CA LEU A 71 -11.36 -8.46 -1.63
C LEU A 71 -11.34 -9.61 -2.65
N SER A 72 -10.19 -9.87 -3.25
CA SER A 72 -10.01 -10.94 -4.23
C SER A 72 -10.14 -12.33 -3.60
N PHE A 73 -9.61 -12.51 -2.39
CA PHE A 73 -9.73 -13.77 -1.65
C PHE A 73 -11.18 -14.06 -1.27
N ARG A 74 -11.92 -13.06 -0.79
CA ARG A 74 -13.37 -13.16 -0.50
C ARG A 74 -14.17 -13.63 -1.71
N LYS A 75 -13.98 -13.00 -2.87
CA LYS A 75 -14.65 -13.39 -4.13
C LYS A 75 -14.44 -14.86 -4.54
N ARG A 76 -13.37 -15.51 -4.04
CA ARG A 76 -13.09 -16.91 -4.34
C ARG A 76 -13.76 -17.88 -3.37
N LEU A 77 -14.10 -17.41 -2.16
CA LEU A 77 -14.70 -18.22 -1.10
C LEU A 77 -16.24 -18.22 -1.13
N ASP A 78 -16.83 -17.28 -1.86
CA ASP A 78 -18.26 -17.22 -2.19
C ASP A 78 -18.54 -17.91 -3.53
#